data_AF-A0A924NN05-F1
#
_entry.id   AF-A0A924NN05-F1
#
_cell.length_a   1.000
_cell.length_b   1.000
_cell.length_c   1.000
_cell.angle_alpha   90.00
_cell.angle_beta   90.00
_cell.angle_gamma   90.00
#
_symmetry.space_group_name_H-M   'P 1'
#
loop_
_entity.id
_entity.type
_entity.pdbx_description
1 polymer ?
#
loop_
_entity_poly.entity_id
_entity_poly.type
_entity_poly.pdbx_seq_one_letter_code
_entity_poly.pdbx_strand_id
1 'polypeptide(L)'
;MSGSLGTVAVSDQRANVVAAWTTTVTSTAFTTGTSTTNETVANTGITYNSGSLTTSGLGTFAPSVLATVGTGVTAAALAAGSGVNTASWNPTVAFTLAAAQVAGTYSGTITHSVA
;
A
#
# COMPACT_ATOMS: atom_id res chain seq x y z
N MET A 1 -13.23 6.05 7.95
CA MET A 1 -12.20 7.10 7.94
C MET A 1 -11.13 6.75 6.92
N SER A 2 -10.51 7.74 6.28
CA SER A 2 -9.51 7.52 5.23
C SER A 2 -8.45 8.63 5.23
N GLY A 3 -7.26 8.33 4.71
CA GLY A 3 -6.18 9.30 4.56
C GLY A 3 -5.16 8.88 3.50
N SER A 4 -4.50 9.87 2.90
CA SER A 4 -3.41 9.65 1.94
C SER A 4 -2.07 9.43 2.67
N LEU A 5 -1.25 8.50 2.20
CA LEU A 5 0.10 8.28 2.75
C LEU A 5 1.17 9.21 2.16
N GLY A 6 0.86 9.91 1.08
CA GLY A 6 1.85 10.66 0.30
C GLY A 6 2.48 9.80 -0.80
N THR A 7 3.38 10.40 -1.58
CA THR A 7 3.93 9.75 -2.78
C THR A 7 4.84 8.57 -2.43
N VAL A 8 4.53 7.40 -2.98
CA VAL A 8 5.39 6.22 -3.05
C VAL A 8 5.94 6.10 -4.47
N ALA A 9 7.19 5.67 -4.63
CA ALA A 9 7.81 5.52 -5.95
C ALA A 9 8.74 4.30 -6.03
N VAL A 10 8.77 3.70 -7.22
CA VAL A 10 9.76 2.72 -7.67
C VAL A 10 10.57 3.35 -8.81
N SER A 11 11.90 3.26 -8.71
CA SER A 11 12.83 3.63 -9.78
C SER A 11 13.70 2.42 -10.10
N ASP A 12 13.41 1.73 -11.19
CA ASP A 12 14.19 0.59 -11.65
C ASP A 12 15.24 1.05 -12.66
N GLN A 13 16.49 1.15 -12.18
CA GLN A 13 17.65 1.59 -12.95
C GLN A 13 18.46 0.42 -13.55
N ARG A 14 18.00 -0.83 -13.38
CA ARG A 14 18.76 -2.02 -13.83
C ARG A 14 18.86 -2.11 -15.35
N ALA A 15 17.96 -1.42 -16.08
CA ALA A 15 17.93 -1.37 -17.54
C ALA A 15 17.81 -2.76 -18.22
N ASN A 16 17.13 -3.69 -17.56
CA ASN A 16 16.95 -5.05 -18.08
C ASN A 16 16.16 -5.06 -19.40
N VAL A 17 16.52 -5.97 -20.32
CA VAL A 17 15.75 -6.22 -21.55
C VAL A 17 14.35 -6.74 -21.22
N VAL A 18 14.25 -7.52 -20.12
CA VAL A 18 12.98 -7.96 -19.53
C VAL A 18 12.95 -7.47 -18.09
N ALA A 19 12.25 -6.36 -17.87
CA ALA A 19 12.03 -5.78 -16.55
C ALA A 19 10.68 -6.27 -15.99
N ALA A 20 10.71 -6.74 -14.75
CA ALA A 20 9.54 -7.06 -13.96
C ALA A 20 9.84 -6.77 -12.49
N TRP A 21 8.84 -6.30 -11.76
CA TRP A 21 8.91 -6.11 -10.32
C TRP A 21 7.50 -6.09 -9.74
N THR A 22 7.41 -6.44 -8.46
CA THR A 22 6.16 -6.33 -7.69
C THR A 22 6.43 -5.58 -6.40
N THR A 23 5.68 -4.51 -6.17
CA THR A 23 5.61 -3.87 -4.87
C THR A 23 4.49 -4.51 -4.06
N THR A 24 4.81 -5.00 -2.87
CA THR A 24 3.86 -5.53 -1.89
C THR A 24 3.67 -4.49 -0.78
N VAL A 25 2.44 -4.33 -0.31
CA VAL A 25 2.12 -3.51 0.86
C VAL A 25 1.60 -4.38 2.00
N THR A 26 2.11 -4.18 3.20
CA THR A 26 1.66 -4.81 4.45
C THR A 26 1.29 -3.76 5.49
N SER A 27 0.46 -4.14 6.46
CA SER A 27 0.01 -3.26 7.55
C SER A 27 0.16 -3.98 8.88
N THR A 28 0.59 -3.25 9.92
CA THR A 28 0.34 -3.66 11.31
C THR A 28 -1.13 -3.43 11.66
N ALA A 29 -1.56 -3.90 12.83
CA ALA A 29 -2.76 -3.36 13.44
C ALA A 29 -2.57 -1.87 13.76
N PHE A 30 -3.67 -1.14 13.81
CA PHE A 30 -3.71 0.24 14.27
C PHE A 30 -4.26 0.25 15.69
N THR A 31 -3.56 0.86 16.64
CA THR A 31 -3.98 0.88 18.04
C THR A 31 -4.03 2.28 18.63
N THR A 32 -4.86 2.45 19.64
CA THR A 32 -4.91 3.64 20.51
C THR A 32 -4.75 3.23 21.97
N GLY A 33 -4.64 4.20 22.87
CA GLY A 33 -4.63 3.97 24.33
C GLY A 33 -3.64 2.87 24.76
N THR A 34 -4.13 1.85 25.48
CA THR A 34 -3.33 0.72 25.96
C THR A 34 -3.42 -0.52 25.06
N SER A 35 -3.97 -0.38 23.84
CA SER A 35 -4.07 -1.46 22.84
C SER A 35 -4.91 -2.67 23.29
N THR A 36 -5.97 -2.43 24.06
CA THR A 36 -7.01 -3.44 24.31
C THR A 36 -7.78 -3.80 23.03
N THR A 37 -8.65 -4.81 23.09
CA THR A 37 -9.49 -5.21 21.94
C THR A 37 -10.32 -4.05 21.39
N ASN A 38 -10.91 -3.24 22.26
CA ASN A 38 -11.71 -2.07 21.86
C ASN A 38 -10.84 -0.88 21.42
N GLU A 39 -9.53 -0.94 21.58
CA GLU A 39 -8.58 0.08 21.13
C GLU A 39 -7.78 -0.37 19.91
N THR A 40 -8.12 -1.50 19.29
CA THR A 40 -7.33 -2.14 18.22
C THR A 40 -8.16 -2.37 16.97
N VAL A 41 -7.73 -1.76 15.85
CA VAL A 41 -8.18 -2.09 14.50
C VAL A 41 -7.20 -3.10 13.90
N ALA A 42 -7.66 -4.33 13.68
CA ALA A 42 -6.83 -5.36 13.05
C ALA A 42 -6.38 -4.94 11.64
N ASN A 43 -5.23 -5.44 11.19
CA ASN A 43 -4.72 -5.16 9.84
C ASN A 43 -5.65 -5.65 8.71
N THR A 44 -6.48 -6.66 8.98
CA THR A 44 -7.54 -7.14 8.08
C THR A 44 -8.72 -6.17 7.97
N GLY A 45 -8.83 -5.19 8.87
CA GLY A 45 -9.78 -4.08 8.78
C GLY A 45 -9.23 -2.87 8.00
N ILE A 46 -7.96 -2.91 7.59
CA ILE A 46 -7.32 -1.85 6.82
C ILE A 46 -7.42 -2.15 5.34
N THR A 47 -8.03 -1.21 4.61
CA THR A 47 -8.11 -1.23 3.15
C THR A 47 -7.07 -0.28 2.56
N TYR A 48 -6.49 -0.69 1.43
CA TYR A 48 -5.48 0.05 0.71
C TYR A 48 -5.88 0.22 -0.74
N ASN A 49 -5.73 1.44 -1.25
CA ASN A 49 -5.93 1.76 -2.65
C ASN A 49 -4.69 2.50 -3.16
N SER A 50 -4.00 1.94 -4.15
CA SER A 50 -2.83 2.57 -4.77
C SER A 50 -3.19 3.88 -5.47
N GLY A 51 -4.43 4.01 -5.93
CA GLY A 51 -4.84 5.05 -6.85
C GLY A 51 -4.23 4.88 -8.23
N SER A 52 -4.20 5.97 -9.00
CA SER A 52 -3.56 5.99 -10.30
C SER A 52 -2.04 6.02 -10.17
N LEU A 53 -1.36 5.27 -11.05
CA LEU A 53 0.09 5.34 -11.18
C LEU A 53 0.47 6.41 -12.21
N THR A 54 1.56 7.12 -11.94
CA THR A 54 2.32 7.89 -12.92
C THR A 54 3.57 7.10 -13.27
N THR A 55 3.77 6.75 -14.53
CA THR A 55 4.82 5.80 -14.95
C THR A 55 5.68 6.36 -16.07
N SER A 56 6.91 5.85 -16.17
CA SER A 56 7.79 6.07 -17.31
C SER A 56 8.50 4.78 -17.72
N GLY A 57 9.04 4.76 -18.94
CA GLY A 57 9.62 3.56 -19.53
C GLY A 57 8.56 2.69 -20.23
N LEU A 58 8.99 1.56 -20.78
CA LEU A 58 8.13 0.63 -21.50
C LEU A 58 7.63 -0.45 -20.56
N GLY A 59 6.32 -0.70 -20.57
CA GLY A 59 5.74 -1.87 -19.92
C GLY A 59 4.29 -1.72 -19.48
N THR A 60 3.75 -2.79 -18.89
CA THR A 60 2.39 -2.83 -18.35
C THR A 60 2.43 -2.69 -16.83
N PHE A 61 1.95 -1.55 -16.33
CA PHE A 61 1.89 -1.25 -14.91
C PHE A 61 0.47 -1.43 -14.39
N ALA A 62 0.33 -2.10 -13.25
CA ALA A 62 -0.96 -2.36 -12.63
C ALA A 62 -1.04 -1.76 -11.21
N PRO A 63 -2.06 -0.94 -10.91
CA PRO A 63 -2.39 -0.56 -9.54
C PRO A 63 -3.04 -1.70 -8.77
N SER A 64 -3.22 -1.48 -7.47
CA SER A 64 -4.16 -2.22 -6.64
C SER A 64 -5.36 -1.36 -6.31
N VAL A 65 -6.55 -1.95 -6.49
CA VAL A 65 -7.81 -1.31 -6.20
C VAL A 65 -8.40 -1.93 -4.94
N LEU A 66 -8.41 -1.14 -3.85
CA LEU A 66 -9.15 -1.40 -2.61
C LEU A 66 -9.03 -2.84 -2.09
N ALA A 67 -7.80 -3.24 -1.75
CA ALA A 67 -7.52 -4.55 -1.17
C ALA A 67 -7.33 -4.46 0.35
N THR A 68 -7.82 -5.46 1.06
CA THR A 68 -7.54 -5.63 2.49
C THR A 68 -6.07 -5.98 2.68
N VAL A 69 -5.35 -5.20 3.47
CA VAL A 69 -3.89 -5.33 3.56
C VAL A 69 -3.48 -6.64 4.24
N GLY A 70 -4.21 -7.08 5.28
CA GLY A 70 -4.14 -8.43 5.85
C GLY A 70 -2.75 -9.08 5.89
N THR A 71 -2.44 -9.90 4.89
CA THR A 71 -1.19 -10.69 4.77
C THR A 71 -0.17 -10.14 3.77
N GLY A 72 -0.43 -8.97 3.18
CA GLY A 72 0.30 -8.43 2.05
C GLY A 72 -0.54 -8.47 0.78
N VAL A 73 -0.61 -7.33 0.09
CA VAL A 73 -1.27 -7.22 -1.22
C VAL A 73 -0.34 -6.52 -2.19
N THR A 74 -0.44 -6.82 -3.49
CA THR A 74 0.24 -6.03 -4.50
C THR A 74 -0.23 -4.59 -4.39
N ALA A 75 0.70 -3.63 -4.42
CA ALA A 75 0.42 -2.19 -4.48
C ALA A 75 0.62 -1.68 -5.90
N ALA A 76 1.73 -2.05 -6.51
CA ALA A 76 2.04 -1.75 -7.90
C ALA A 76 2.84 -2.92 -8.46
N ALA A 77 2.73 -3.17 -9.76
CA ALA A 77 3.58 -4.14 -10.43
C ALA A 77 3.90 -3.68 -11.85
N LEU A 78 5.07 -4.09 -12.32
CA LEU A 78 5.43 -4.12 -13.73
C LEU A 78 5.48 -5.60 -14.16
N ALA A 79 4.50 -6.03 -14.97
CA ALA A 79 4.41 -7.44 -15.39
C ALA A 79 5.43 -7.78 -16.49
N ALA A 80 5.64 -6.84 -17.42
CA ALA A 80 6.65 -6.92 -18.46
C ALA A 80 6.99 -5.51 -18.93
N GLY A 81 8.28 -5.23 -19.04
CA GLY A 81 8.83 -3.97 -19.52
C GLY A 81 10.27 -4.11 -19.98
N SER A 82 10.90 -2.98 -20.31
CA SER A 82 12.31 -2.97 -20.72
C SER A 82 12.97 -1.64 -20.40
N GLY A 83 14.28 -1.68 -20.17
CA GLY A 83 15.08 -0.50 -19.90
C GLY A 83 14.78 0.11 -18.53
N VAL A 84 15.20 1.37 -18.37
CA VAL A 84 14.91 2.15 -17.17
C VAL A 84 13.41 2.44 -17.12
N ASN A 85 12.81 2.25 -15.95
CA ASN A 85 11.39 2.48 -15.75
C ASN A 85 11.09 3.01 -14.35
N THR A 86 10.01 3.77 -14.23
CA THR A 86 9.55 4.31 -12.95
C THR A 86 8.04 4.18 -12.80
N ALA A 87 7.59 4.09 -11.55
CA ALA A 87 6.19 4.19 -11.19
C ALA A 87 6.07 4.97 -9.88
N SER A 88 5.16 5.94 -9.80
CA SER A 88 4.81 6.64 -8.58
C SER A 88 3.30 6.70 -8.37
N TRP A 89 2.86 6.67 -7.13
CA TRP A 89 1.44 6.71 -6.76
C TRP A 89 1.26 7.33 -5.37
N ASN A 90 0.06 7.84 -5.09
CA ASN A 90 -0.29 8.40 -3.77
C ASN A 90 -1.44 7.58 -3.19
N PRO A 91 -1.14 6.56 -2.36
CA PRO A 91 -2.17 5.64 -1.91
C PRO A 91 -3.04 6.23 -0.81
N THR A 92 -4.29 5.76 -0.78
CA THR A 92 -5.24 6.02 0.30
C THR A 92 -5.39 4.77 1.15
N VAL A 93 -5.31 4.93 2.48
CA VAL A 93 -5.68 3.90 3.46
C VAL A 93 -7.01 4.26 4.09
N ALA A 94 -7.84 3.26 4.35
CA ALA A 94 -9.13 3.45 5.00
C ALA A 94 -9.50 2.29 5.91
N PHE A 95 -10.25 2.61 6.97
CA PHE A 95 -10.86 1.64 7.85
C PHE A 95 -12.14 2.21 8.48
N THR A 96 -12.95 1.34 9.05
CA THR A 96 -14.15 1.68 9.81
C THR A 96 -13.95 1.28 11.25
N LEU A 97 -14.15 2.22 12.18
CA LEU A 97 -14.19 1.90 13.60
C LEU A 97 -15.51 1.20 13.93
N ALA A 98 -15.45 0.11 14.71
CA ALA A 98 -16.67 -0.51 15.25
C ALA A 98 -17.26 0.35 16.37
N ALA A 99 -18.56 0.24 16.65
CA ALA A 99 -19.23 1.05 17.68
C ALA A 99 -18.64 0.86 19.09
N ALA A 100 -18.05 -0.30 19.36
CA ALA A 100 -17.38 -0.60 20.64
C ALA A 100 -15.96 0.00 20.73
N GLN A 101 -15.43 0.56 19.64
CA GLN A 101 -14.06 1.06 19.63
C GLN A 101 -13.93 2.43 20.30
N VAL A 102 -12.84 2.57 21.04
CA VAL A 102 -12.54 3.75 21.86
C VAL A 102 -12.14 4.92 20.96
N ALA A 103 -12.64 6.11 21.27
CA ALA A 103 -12.24 7.34 20.60
C ALA A 103 -10.79 7.69 20.95
N GLY A 104 -9.97 7.97 19.93
CA GLY A 104 -8.57 8.32 20.13
C GLY A 104 -7.81 8.38 18.81
N THR A 105 -6.54 8.77 18.91
CA THR A 105 -5.61 8.68 17.77
C THR A 105 -5.13 7.24 17.65
N TYR A 106 -5.37 6.64 16.50
CA TYR A 106 -4.90 5.30 16.16
C TYR A 106 -3.59 5.39 15.37
N SER A 107 -2.59 4.62 15.79
CA SER A 107 -1.27 4.57 15.18
C SER A 107 -0.96 3.17 14.67
N GLY A 108 -0.34 3.07 13.50
CA GLY A 108 0.08 1.82 12.88
C GLY A 108 1.08 2.10 11.76
N THR A 109 1.66 1.04 11.21
CA THR A 109 2.69 1.12 10.16
C THR A 109 2.21 0.44 8.89
N ILE A 110 2.36 1.15 7.77
CA ILE A 110 2.23 0.60 6.42
C ILE A 110 3.63 0.46 5.84
N THR A 111 3.94 -0.71 5.29
CA THR A 111 5.25 -1.01 4.71
C THR A 111 5.09 -1.35 3.24
N HIS A 112 5.82 -0.66 2.37
CA HIS A 112 5.99 -1.00 0.96
C HIS A 112 7.35 -1.68 0.78
N SER A 113 7.36 -2.83 0.10
CA SER A 113 8.58 -3.53 -0.30
C SER A 113 8.52 -3.90 -1.78
N VAL A 114 9.64 -3.82 -2.47
CA VAL A 114 9.74 -4.16 -3.90
C VAL A 114 10.70 -5.34 -4.08
N ALA A 115 10.30 -6.29 -4.93
CA ALA A 115 11.09 -7.45 -5.35
C ALA A 115 11.19 -7.49 -6.89
#